data_AF-A0A1F6AIW9-F1
#
_entry.id   AF-A0A1F6AIW9-F1
#
_cell.length_a   1.000
_cell.length_b   1.000
_cell.length_c   1.000
_cell.angle_alpha   90.00
_cell.angle_beta   90.00
_cell.angle_gamma   90.00
#
_symmetry.space_group_name_H-M   'P 1'
#
loop_
_entity.id
_entity.type
_entity.pdbx_description
1 polymer ?
#
loop_
_entity_poly.entity_id
_entity_poly.type
_entity_poly.pdbx_seq_one_letter_code
_entity_poly.pdbx_strand_id
1 'polypeptide(L)'
;MDTISSATVKVNLPTGILRNTKSEANRIGISVQDFIRMLLSTYFARSGSIRAISRDEELFDRAQSEIAKGQYTRVTSAKKLRQYLDSLDQ
;
A
#
# COMPACT_ATOMS: atom_id res chain seq x y z
N MET A 1 -3.51 -22.19 -16.60
CA MET A 1 -4.66 -22.36 -15.69
C MET A 1 -4.57 -21.21 -14.70
N ASP A 2 -5.43 -20.20 -14.85
CA ASP A 2 -5.48 -19.09 -13.91
C ASP A 2 -6.08 -19.58 -12.59
N THR A 3 -5.29 -19.60 -11.54
CA THR A 3 -5.74 -19.96 -10.19
C THR A 3 -6.70 -18.88 -9.72
N ILE A 4 -8.00 -19.18 -9.69
CA ILE A 4 -9.00 -18.31 -9.06
C ILE A 4 -8.73 -18.35 -7.55
N SER A 5 -7.88 -17.45 -7.07
CA SER A 5 -7.61 -17.28 -5.64
C SER A 5 -8.80 -16.56 -5.00
N SER A 6 -9.62 -17.30 -4.24
CA SER A 6 -10.69 -16.70 -3.43
C SER A 6 -10.15 -16.36 -2.04
N ALA A 7 -10.10 -15.08 -1.69
CA ALA A 7 -9.74 -14.63 -0.35
C ALA A 7 -11.00 -14.29 0.46
N THR A 8 -11.13 -14.85 1.67
CA THR A 8 -12.17 -14.46 2.62
C THR A 8 -11.64 -13.35 3.51
N VAL A 9 -12.33 -12.20 3.53
CA VAL A 9 -12.00 -11.07 4.42
C VAL A 9 -13.03 -11.01 5.54
N LYS A 10 -12.57 -11.07 6.80
CA LYS A 10 -13.40 -10.80 7.98
C LYS A 10 -13.15 -9.36 8.43
N VAL A 11 -14.22 -8.56 8.48
CA VAL A 11 -14.16 -7.16 8.93
C VAL A 11 -15.01 -7.01 10.17
N ASN A 12 -14.40 -6.51 11.25
CA ASN A 12 -15.14 -6.13 12.44
C ASN A 12 -15.62 -4.69 12.28
N LEU A 13 -16.94 -4.50 12.19
CA LEU A 13 -17.56 -3.18 12.05
C LEU A 13 -18.27 -2.79 13.36
N PRO A 14 -18.09 -1.54 13.85
CA PRO A 14 -18.91 -1.01 14.92
C PRO A 14 -20.40 -1.08 14.56
N THR A 15 -21.26 -1.34 15.55
CA THR A 15 -22.70 -1.60 15.32
C THR A 15 -23.41 -0.49 14.55
N GLY A 16 -23.08 0.77 14.82
CA GLY A 16 -23.66 1.93 14.11
C GLY A 16 -23.30 1.96 12.63
N ILE A 17 -22.05 1.63 12.28
CA ILE A 17 -21.58 1.56 10.89
C ILE A 17 -22.24 0.38 10.18
N LEU A 18 -22.27 -0.80 10.81
CA LEU A 18 -22.91 -1.99 10.24
C LEU A 18 -24.39 -1.73 9.92
N ARG A 19 -25.11 -1.04 10.81
CA ARG A 19 -26.53 -0.70 10.59
C ARG A 19 -26.71 0.20 9.37
N ASN A 20 -25.88 1.23 9.25
CA ASN A 20 -25.94 2.16 8.11
C ASN A 20 -25.60 1.44 6.80
N THR A 21 -24.52 0.64 6.79
CA THR A 21 -24.13 -0.17 5.63
C THR A 21 -25.23 -1.12 5.19
N LYS A 22 -25.91 -1.77 6.13
CA LYS A 22 -27.09 -2.63 5.84
C LYS A 22 -28.23 -1.84 5.22
N SER A 23 -28.54 -0.67 5.78
CA SER A 23 -29.61 0.20 5.27
C SER A 23 -29.34 0.65 3.84
N GLU A 24 -28.11 1.09 3.54
CA GLU A 24 -27.74 1.54 2.20
C GLU A 24 -27.72 0.39 1.18
N ALA A 25 -27.18 -0.77 1.56
CA ALA A 25 -27.20 -1.96 0.70
C ALA A 25 -28.64 -2.39 0.35
N ASN A 26 -29.55 -2.38 1.34
CA ASN A 26 -30.96 -2.66 1.12
C ASN A 26 -31.64 -1.62 0.23
N ARG A 27 -31.31 -0.32 0.40
CA ARG A 27 -31.89 0.78 -0.39
C ARG A 27 -31.61 0.63 -1.89
N ILE A 28 -30.44 0.11 -2.25
CA ILE A 28 -30.04 -0.13 -3.64
C ILE A 28 -30.30 -1.57 -4.10
N GLY A 29 -30.89 -2.42 -3.25
CA GLY A 29 -31.31 -3.78 -3.59
C GLY A 29 -30.18 -4.79 -3.74
N ILE A 30 -29.05 -4.62 -3.03
CA ILE A 30 -27.90 -5.55 -3.10
C ILE A 30 -27.54 -6.14 -1.73
N SER A 31 -26.74 -7.21 -1.74
CA SER A 31 -26.23 -7.80 -0.50
C SER A 31 -25.22 -6.88 0.19
N VAL A 32 -25.14 -6.97 1.52
CA VAL A 32 -24.14 -6.23 2.31
C VAL A 32 -22.72 -6.62 1.88
N GLN A 33 -22.50 -7.89 1.53
CA GLN A 33 -21.18 -8.33 1.06
C GLN A 33 -20.82 -7.68 -0.27
N ASP A 34 -21.74 -7.60 -1.23
CA ASP A 34 -21.51 -6.98 -2.53
C ASP A 34 -21.33 -5.47 -2.42
N PHE A 35 -22.09 -4.83 -1.52
CA PHE A 35 -21.89 -3.43 -1.20
C PHE A 35 -20.49 -3.17 -0.65
N ILE A 36 -20.01 -3.99 0.30
CA ILE A 36 -18.64 -3.88 0.82
C ILE A 36 -17.61 -4.16 -0.27
N ARG A 37 -17.81 -5.18 -1.12
CA ARG A 37 -16.92 -5.45 -2.25
C ARG A 37 -16.83 -4.25 -3.19
N MET A 38 -17.96 -3.64 -3.54
CA MET A 38 -18.00 -2.45 -4.40
C MET A 38 -17.24 -1.27 -3.79
N LEU A 39 -17.41 -1.03 -2.49
CA LEU A 39 -16.67 0.02 -1.77
C LEU A 39 -15.16 -0.25 -1.77
N LEU A 40 -14.75 -1.48 -1.45
CA LEU A 40 -13.34 -1.89 -1.47
C LEU A 40 -12.77 -1.76 -2.87
N SER A 41 -13.46 -2.29 -3.89
CA SER A 41 -13.07 -2.16 -5.29
C SER A 41 -12.91 -0.70 -5.70
N THR A 42 -13.82 0.19 -5.28
CA THR A 42 -13.71 1.63 -5.59
C THR A 42 -12.51 2.27 -4.89
N TYR A 43 -12.30 1.95 -3.60
CA TYR A 43 -11.17 2.44 -2.82
C TYR A 43 -9.82 2.00 -3.42
N PHE A 44 -9.67 0.71 -3.70
CA PHE A 44 -8.45 0.15 -4.28
C PHE A 44 -8.26 0.52 -5.76
N ALA A 45 -9.33 0.64 -6.55
CA ALA A 45 -9.23 1.05 -7.95
C ALA A 45 -8.76 2.50 -8.14
N ARG A 46 -9.06 3.38 -7.18
CA ARG A 46 -8.58 4.78 -7.19
C ARG A 46 -7.25 4.98 -6.47
N SER A 47 -6.79 3.96 -5.75
CA SER A 47 -5.59 4.05 -4.95
C SER A 47 -4.34 3.70 -5.78
N GLY A 48 -3.79 4.72 -6.45
CA GLY A 48 -2.36 4.71 -6.77
C GLY A 48 -1.49 4.63 -5.50
N SER A 49 -2.04 5.06 -4.35
CA SER A 49 -1.36 5.10 -3.06
C SER A 49 -1.03 3.73 -2.46
N ILE A 50 -1.82 2.68 -2.68
CA ILE A 50 -1.55 1.35 -2.08
C ILE A 50 -0.48 0.61 -2.87
N ARG A 51 -0.45 0.78 -4.20
CA ARG A 51 0.69 0.36 -5.03
C ARG A 51 1.95 1.18 -4.73
N ALA A 52 1.82 2.48 -4.46
CA ALA A 52 2.95 3.32 -4.09
C ALA A 52 3.50 2.95 -2.70
N ILE A 53 2.64 2.75 -1.70
CA ILE A 53 3.04 2.29 -0.36
C ILE A 53 3.76 0.94 -0.47
N SER A 54 3.20 -0.04 -1.20
CA SER A 54 3.86 -1.35 -1.33
C SER A 54 5.21 -1.27 -2.05
N ARG A 55 5.32 -0.42 -3.08
CA ARG A 55 6.57 -0.23 -3.83
C ARG A 55 7.61 0.54 -3.01
N ASP A 56 7.20 1.57 -2.30
CA ASP A 56 8.09 2.38 -1.47
C ASP A 56 8.60 1.57 -0.27
N GLU A 57 7.75 0.71 0.30
CA GLU A 57 8.12 -0.25 1.34
C GLU A 57 9.10 -1.30 0.81
N GLU A 58 8.87 -1.86 -0.38
CA GLU A 58 9.82 -2.78 -1.04
C GLU A 58 11.17 -2.10 -1.35
N LEU A 59 11.15 -0.88 -1.86
CA LEU A 59 12.36 -0.09 -2.14
C LEU A 59 13.12 0.23 -0.85
N PHE A 60 12.41 0.54 0.23
CA PHE A 60 12.99 0.79 1.54
C PHE A 60 13.65 -0.46 2.12
N ASP A 61 12.95 -1.60 2.11
CA ASP A 61 13.45 -2.88 2.61
C ASP A 61 14.69 -3.33 1.82
N ARG A 62 14.67 -3.15 0.50
CA ARG A 62 15.81 -3.43 -0.36
C ARG A 62 17.00 -2.52 -0.05
N ALA A 63 16.76 -1.22 0.12
CA ALA A 63 17.80 -0.27 0.50
C ALA A 63 18.44 -0.63 1.84
N GLN A 64 17.63 -1.03 2.85
CA GLN A 64 18.15 -1.49 4.14
C GLN A 64 19.02 -2.76 4.01
N SER A 65 18.58 -3.73 3.19
CA SER A 65 19.35 -4.96 2.94
C SER A 65 20.71 -4.67 2.29
N GLU A 66 20.73 -3.77 1.32
CA GLU A 66 21.94 -3.39 0.58
C GLU A 66 22.89 -2.53 1.46
N ILE A 67 22.35 -1.68 2.35
CA ILE A 67 23.12 -0.97 3.38
C ILE A 67 23.76 -1.99 4.34
N ALA A 68 23.01 -2.99 4.82
CA ALA A 68 23.52 -4.02 5.73
C ALA A 68 24.61 -4.89 5.08
N LYS A 69 24.55 -5.11 3.76
CA LYS A 69 25.58 -5.81 2.97
C LYS A 69 26.84 -4.98 2.71
N GLY A 70 26.88 -3.73 3.16
CA GLY A 70 28.02 -2.83 2.96
C GLY A 70 28.17 -2.31 1.52
N GLN A 71 27.12 -2.41 0.70
CA GLN A 71 27.16 -1.94 -0.69
C GLN A 71 27.06 -0.41 -0.81
N TYR A 72 26.71 0.28 0.28
CA TYR A 72 26.55 1.73 0.31
C TYR A 72 27.48 2.41 1.32
N THR A 73 27.98 3.58 0.94
CA THR A 73 28.81 4.42 1.81
C THR A 73 27.93 5.39 2.59
N ARG A 74 28.01 5.33 3.93
CA ARG A 74 27.27 6.26 4.80
C ARG A 74 27.89 7.65 4.74
N VAL A 75 27.12 8.63 4.26
CA VAL A 75 27.52 10.04 4.25
C VAL A 75 26.92 10.75 5.46
N THR A 76 27.78 11.27 6.35
CA THR A 76 27.36 11.88 7.62
C THR A 76 27.40 13.40 7.64
N SER A 77 27.83 14.05 6.55
CA SER A 77 27.87 15.52 6.48
C SER A 77 27.57 16.04 5.08
N ALA A 78 26.95 17.23 5.03
CA ALA A 78 26.64 17.91 3.77
C ALA A 78 27.89 18.18 2.91
N LYS A 79 29.04 18.45 3.54
CA LYS A 79 30.33 18.62 2.86
C LYS A 79 30.78 17.33 2.15
N LYS A 80 30.67 16.18 2.83
CA LYS A 80 31.01 14.87 2.25
C LYS A 80 30.05 14.49 1.12
N LEU A 81 28.77 14.87 1.23
CA LEU A 81 27.79 14.62 0.18
C LEU A 81 28.12 15.38 -1.10
N ARG A 82 28.42 16.69 -0.99
CA ARG A 82 28.81 17.51 -2.14
C ARG A 82 30.06 16.97 -2.83
N GLN A 83 31.11 16.66 -2.07
CA GLN A 83 32.34 16.09 -2.62
C GLN A 83 32.11 14.78 -3.40
N TYR A 84 31.18 13.94 -2.93
CA TYR A 84 30.82 12.70 -3.62
C TYR A 84 30.02 12.97 -4.90
N LEU A 85 29.02 13.85 -4.86
CA LEU A 85 28.23 14.22 -6.04
C LEU A 85 29.10 14.89 -7.12
N ASP A 86 29.99 15.80 -6.71
CA ASP A 86 30.94 16.47 -7.61
C ASP A 86 31.93 15.49 -8.27
N SER A 87 32.18 14.32 -7.65
CA SER A 87 33.03 13.26 -8.22
C SER A 87 32.31 12.33 -9.20
N LEU A 88 30.97 12.37 -9.25
CA LEU A 88 30.15 11.58 -10.16
C LEU A 88 29.84 12.31 -11.47
N ASP A 89 29.99 13.65 -11.50
CA ASP A 89 29.80 14.51 -12.67
C ASP A 89 31.08 14.66 -13.54
N GLN A 90 32.12 13.86 -13.29
CA GLN A 90 33.36 13.77 -14.09
C GLN A 90 33.43 12.46 -14.89
#